data_AF-A0A0B0HBM5-F1
#
_entry.id   AF-A0A0B0HBM5-F1
#
_cell.length_a   1.000
_cell.length_b   1.000
_cell.length_c   1.000
_cell.angle_alpha   90.00
_cell.angle_beta   90.00
_cell.angle_gamma   90.00
#
_symmetry.space_group_name_H-M   'P 1'
#
loop_
_entity.id
_entity.type
_entity.pdbx_description
1 polymer ?
#
loop_
_entity_poly.entity_id
_entity_poly.type
_entity_poly.pdbx_seq_one_letter_code
_entity_poly.pdbx_strand_id
1 'polypeptide(L)'
;MLQFKHPSDISQLSPSDPAHPVTQDLISRLITPLTSPSGHYDNDAYGWIVLIQEGDLERPLTDVWPDGEWTLLDIPWEGILLRDGFFQAIYLANNDFGLVFIIPDAEWLSQSVREMLEKHLDP
;
A
#
# COMPACT_ATOMS: atom_id res chain seq x y z
N MET A 1 -6.72 2.08 8.11
CA MET A 1 -5.90 2.23 6.90
C MET A 1 -6.26 3.50 6.16
N LEU A 2 -5.31 4.07 5.42
CA LEU A 2 -5.56 5.17 4.48
C LEU A 2 -5.40 4.68 3.05
N GLN A 3 -6.19 5.23 2.13
CA GLN A 3 -6.13 4.91 0.70
C GLN A 3 -5.81 6.17 -0.11
N PHE A 4 -4.88 6.06 -1.06
CA PHE A 4 -4.44 7.16 -1.90
C PHE A 4 -4.74 6.83 -3.36
N LYS A 5 -5.90 7.31 -3.83
CA LYS A 5 -6.47 7.11 -5.17
C LYS A 5 -6.34 8.36 -6.04
N HIS A 6 -5.75 9.43 -5.55
CA HIS A 6 -5.50 10.65 -6.30
C HIS A 6 -4.31 11.41 -5.70
N PRO A 7 -3.55 12.23 -6.46
CA PRO A 7 -2.42 12.95 -5.90
C PRO A 7 -2.76 13.87 -4.72
N SER A 8 -3.98 14.40 -4.68
CA SER A 8 -4.46 15.23 -3.55
C SER A 8 -4.63 14.45 -2.25
N ASP A 9 -4.76 13.13 -2.32
CA ASP A 9 -5.00 12.30 -1.13
C ASP A 9 -3.83 12.30 -0.16
N ILE A 10 -2.65 12.77 -0.58
CA ILE A 10 -1.53 13.01 0.32
C ILE A 10 -1.90 13.92 1.50
N SER A 11 -2.91 14.79 1.35
CA SER A 11 -3.41 15.63 2.45
C SER A 11 -4.08 14.86 3.60
N GLN A 12 -4.35 13.57 3.42
CA GLN A 12 -4.78 12.69 4.52
C GLN A 12 -3.67 12.46 5.55
N LEU A 13 -2.40 12.68 5.17
CA LEU A 13 -1.24 12.59 6.06
C LEU A 13 -0.73 13.98 6.42
N SER A 14 -0.33 14.13 7.69
CA SER A 14 0.43 15.31 8.10
C SER A 14 1.78 15.31 7.38
N PRO A 15 2.32 16.47 6.95
CA PRO A 15 3.69 16.56 6.45
C PRO A 15 4.77 16.11 7.45
N SER A 16 4.43 16.07 8.74
CA SER A 16 5.31 15.56 9.81
C SER A 16 5.17 14.05 10.07
N ASP A 17 4.23 13.38 9.40
CA ASP A 17 4.03 11.94 9.55
C ASP A 17 5.21 11.20 8.91
N PRO A 18 5.81 10.20 9.59
CA PRO A 18 6.92 9.41 9.03
C PRO A 18 6.59 8.73 7.68
N ALA A 19 5.31 8.39 7.44
CA ALA A 19 4.87 7.76 6.19
C ALA A 19 4.67 8.78 5.05
N HIS A 20 4.62 10.07 5.34
CA HIS A 20 4.39 11.12 4.35
C HIS A 20 5.41 11.11 3.19
N PRO A 21 6.74 11.11 3.41
CA PRO A 21 7.70 11.14 2.31
C PRO A 21 7.62 9.90 1.39
N VAL A 22 7.49 8.70 1.96
CA VAL A 22 7.39 7.47 1.15
C VAL A 22 6.08 7.41 0.37
N THR A 23 4.97 7.85 0.97
CA THR A 23 3.67 7.93 0.30
C THR A 23 3.70 8.96 -0.82
N GLN A 24 4.27 10.13 -0.58
CA GLN A 24 4.39 11.21 -1.57
C GLN A 24 5.25 10.78 -2.76
N ASP A 25 6.37 10.09 -2.53
CA ASP A 25 7.20 9.52 -3.60
C ASP A 25 6.40 8.54 -4.46
N LEU A 26 5.71 7.59 -3.84
CA LEU A 26 4.91 6.59 -4.55
C LEU A 26 3.77 7.23 -5.36
N ILE A 27 3.02 8.17 -4.78
CA ILE A 27 1.99 8.94 -5.51
C ILE A 27 2.60 9.64 -6.72
N SER A 28 3.74 10.31 -6.54
CA SER A 28 4.40 11.09 -7.60
C SER A 28 4.88 10.22 -8.76
N ARG A 29 5.26 8.96 -8.48
CA ARG A 29 5.74 8.02 -9.50
C ARG A 29 4.63 7.21 -10.16
N LEU A 30 3.61 6.82 -9.40
CA LEU A 30 2.63 5.81 -9.83
C LEU A 30 1.29 6.42 -10.23
N ILE A 31 0.87 7.52 -9.61
CA ILE A 31 -0.45 8.11 -9.83
C ILE A 31 -0.35 9.42 -10.61
N THR A 32 0.50 10.36 -10.17
CA THR A 32 0.60 11.70 -10.76
C THR A 32 0.81 11.69 -12.29
N PRO A 33 1.69 10.87 -12.88
CA PRO A 33 1.92 10.88 -14.34
C PRO A 33 0.65 10.53 -15.14
N LEU A 34 -0.19 9.65 -14.58
CA LEU A 34 -1.43 9.16 -15.20
C LEU A 34 -2.60 10.15 -15.02
N THR A 35 -2.47 11.14 -14.12
CA THR A 35 -3.45 12.22 -13.90
C THR A 35 -3.19 13.50 -14.68
N SER A 36 -2.17 13.51 -15.55
CA SER A 36 -1.86 14.66 -16.43
C SER A 36 -3.02 14.97 -17.39
N PRO A 37 -3.09 16.16 -18.03
CA PRO A 37 -4.17 16.50 -18.96
C PRO A 37 -4.35 15.54 -20.15
N SER A 38 -3.31 14.76 -20.47
CA SER A 38 -3.33 13.68 -21.46
C SER A 38 -3.56 12.29 -20.87
N GLY A 39 -3.44 12.15 -19.55
CA GLY A 39 -3.63 10.91 -18.81
C GLY A 39 -5.08 10.68 -18.40
N HIS A 40 -5.46 9.42 -18.25
CA HIS A 40 -6.76 8.98 -17.76
C HIS A 40 -6.53 7.96 -16.65
N TYR A 41 -6.09 8.42 -15.48
CA TYR A 41 -5.97 7.54 -14.33
C TYR A 41 -7.36 7.14 -13.82
N ASP A 42 -7.64 5.85 -13.90
CA ASP A 42 -8.78 5.20 -13.28
C ASP A 42 -8.25 4.26 -12.19
N ASN A 43 -8.49 4.61 -10.93
CA ASN A 43 -8.02 3.82 -9.80
C ASN A 43 -8.71 2.45 -9.73
N ASP A 44 -9.95 2.32 -10.23
CA ASP A 44 -10.65 1.04 -10.24
C ASP A 44 -10.09 0.11 -11.33
N ALA A 45 -9.43 0.66 -12.36
CA ALA A 45 -8.76 -0.10 -13.41
C ALA A 45 -7.28 -0.39 -13.10
N TYR A 46 -6.56 0.58 -12.53
CA TYR A 46 -5.10 0.51 -12.34
C TYR A 46 -4.65 0.21 -10.91
N GLY A 47 -5.56 0.33 -9.94
CA GLY A 47 -5.25 0.18 -8.52
C GLY A 47 -4.62 1.44 -7.92
N TRP A 48 -4.30 1.40 -6.63
CA TRP A 48 -3.93 2.56 -5.80
C TRP A 48 -2.97 2.18 -4.66
N ILE A 49 -2.60 3.16 -3.84
CA ILE A 49 -1.68 2.97 -2.71
C ILE A 49 -2.48 2.87 -1.40
N VAL A 50 -2.10 1.94 -0.52
CA VAL A 50 -2.73 1.70 0.79
C VAL A 50 -1.69 1.85 1.89
N LEU A 51 -1.97 2.65 2.93
CA LEU A 51 -1.15 2.72 4.14
C LEU A 51 -1.81 1.91 5.27
N ILE A 52 -1.09 0.90 5.75
CA ILE A 52 -1.50 0.09 6.90
C ILE A 52 -1.19 0.82 8.20
N GLN A 53 -2.15 0.78 9.12
CA GLN A 53 -2.05 1.32 10.47
C GLN A 53 -2.23 0.19 11.49
N GLU A 54 -1.85 0.42 12.73
CA GLU A 54 -1.87 -0.59 13.81
C GLU A 54 -3.21 -1.35 13.93
N GLY A 55 -4.34 -0.63 13.81
CA GLY A 55 -5.68 -1.23 13.90
C GLY A 55 -6.10 -2.08 12.70
N ASP A 56 -5.29 -2.17 11.65
CA ASP A 56 -5.60 -2.94 10.44
C ASP A 56 -5.04 -4.37 10.46
N LEU A 57 -4.21 -4.71 11.45
CA LEU A 57 -3.42 -5.95 11.46
C LEU A 57 -4.25 -7.24 11.52
N GLU A 58 -5.26 -7.26 12.40
CA GLU A 58 -6.01 -8.49 12.74
C GLU A 58 -7.40 -8.55 12.10
N ARG A 59 -7.80 -7.49 11.37
CA ARG A 59 -9.10 -7.43 10.72
C ARG A 59 -8.98 -7.79 9.24
N PRO A 60 -10.02 -8.40 8.65
CA PRO A 60 -10.17 -8.42 7.20
C PRO A 60 -10.10 -7.00 6.63
N LEU A 61 -9.35 -6.83 5.55
CA LEU A 61 -9.19 -5.54 4.87
C LEU A 61 -10.38 -5.25 3.94
N THR A 62 -11.57 -5.21 4.53
CA THR A 62 -12.84 -5.06 3.78
C THR A 62 -12.97 -3.73 3.07
N ASP A 63 -12.23 -2.68 3.45
CA ASP A 63 -12.22 -1.44 2.67
C ASP A 63 -11.38 -1.52 1.37
N VAL A 64 -10.63 -2.61 1.16
CA VAL A 64 -10.04 -2.99 -0.15
C VAL A 64 -10.89 -4.06 -0.83
N TRP A 65 -11.27 -5.11 -0.09
CA TRP A 65 -12.07 -6.23 -0.59
C TRP A 65 -13.39 -6.35 0.19
N PRO A 66 -14.47 -5.66 -0.21
CA PRO A 66 -15.72 -5.57 0.57
C PRO A 66 -16.33 -6.91 1.00
N ASP A 67 -16.24 -7.92 0.14
CA ASP A 67 -16.77 -9.26 0.37
C ASP A 67 -15.67 -10.28 0.79
N GLY A 68 -14.45 -9.79 1.04
CA GLY A 68 -13.28 -10.62 1.32
C GLY A 68 -13.02 -10.83 2.81
N GLU A 69 -12.36 -11.94 3.13
CA GLU A 69 -11.89 -12.27 4.49
C GLU A 69 -10.37 -12.10 4.65
N TRP A 70 -9.69 -11.54 3.65
CA TRP A 70 -8.23 -11.45 3.64
C TRP A 70 -7.71 -10.45 4.68
N THR A 71 -6.86 -10.96 5.58
CA THR A 71 -5.95 -10.19 6.42
C THR A 71 -4.62 -9.97 5.69
N LEU A 72 -3.69 -9.23 6.31
CA LEU A 72 -2.34 -9.05 5.75
C LEU A 72 -1.59 -10.36 5.51
N LEU A 73 -1.92 -11.43 6.25
CA LEU A 73 -1.28 -12.75 6.09
C LEU A 73 -1.81 -13.53 4.89
N ASP A 74 -3.00 -13.19 4.39
CA ASP A 74 -3.69 -13.95 3.34
C ASP A 74 -3.40 -13.42 1.93
N ILE A 75 -2.86 -12.20 1.83
CA ILE A 75 -2.66 -11.54 0.54
C ILE A 75 -1.52 -12.25 -0.21
N PRO A 76 -1.74 -12.66 -1.48
CA PRO A 76 -0.70 -13.26 -2.30
C PRO A 76 0.22 -12.16 -2.83
N TRP A 77 1.24 -11.81 -2.05
CA TRP A 77 2.21 -10.78 -2.41
C TRP A 77 3.05 -11.20 -3.62
N GLU A 78 3.13 -10.31 -4.61
CA GLU A 78 3.98 -10.47 -5.80
C GLU A 78 5.45 -10.12 -5.52
N GLY A 79 5.67 -9.19 -4.60
CA GLY A 79 7.00 -8.79 -4.18
C GLY A 79 6.94 -7.77 -3.04
N ILE A 80 7.97 -7.77 -2.20
CA ILE A 80 8.10 -6.85 -1.08
C ILE A 80 9.51 -6.28 -1.06
N LEU A 81 9.62 -4.98 -0.79
CA LEU A 81 10.90 -4.34 -0.51
C LEU A 81 10.81 -3.58 0.81
N LEU A 82 11.91 -3.58 1.57
CA LEU A 82 12.04 -2.76 2.79
C LEU A 82 12.88 -1.53 2.47
N ARG A 83 12.32 -0.35 2.69
CA ARG A 83 13.01 0.92 2.44
C ARG A 83 12.58 1.98 3.44
N ASP A 84 13.57 2.67 4.02
CA ASP A 84 13.36 3.81 4.91
C ASP A 84 12.43 3.51 6.11
N GLY A 85 12.43 2.26 6.60
CA GLY A 85 11.56 1.81 7.71
C GLY A 85 10.14 1.43 7.29
N PHE A 86 9.88 1.23 5.99
CA PHE A 86 8.58 0.80 5.48
C PHE A 86 8.76 -0.36 4.51
N PHE A 87 7.95 -1.40 4.70
CA PHE A 87 7.73 -2.40 3.66
C PHE A 87 6.82 -1.79 2.59
N GLN A 88 7.20 -1.94 1.32
CA GLN A 88 6.34 -1.67 0.16
C GLN A 88 5.99 -3.01 -0.46
N ALA A 89 4.81 -3.52 -0.13
CA ALA A 89 4.32 -4.82 -0.57
C ALA A 89 3.38 -4.65 -1.78
N ILE A 90 3.59 -5.46 -2.81
CA ILE A 90 2.88 -5.36 -4.08
C ILE A 90 1.90 -6.50 -4.19
N TYR A 91 0.66 -6.18 -4.51
CA TYR A 91 -0.35 -7.14 -4.95
C TYR A 91 -0.74 -6.82 -6.39
N LEU A 92 -0.71 -7.81 -7.29
CA LEU A 92 -1.21 -7.68 -8.66
C LEU A 92 -2.40 -8.60 -8.85
N ALA A 93 -3.57 -8.04 -9.11
CA ALA A 93 -4.75 -8.85 -9.45
C ALA A 93 -4.69 -9.35 -10.89
N ASN A 94 -4.10 -8.54 -11.78
CA ASN A 94 -3.90 -8.83 -13.19
C ASN A 94 -2.83 -7.88 -13.77
N ASN A 95 -2.68 -7.85 -15.09
CA ASN A 95 -1.67 -7.05 -15.78
C ASN A 95 -1.86 -5.53 -15.66
N ASP A 96 -3.07 -5.08 -15.34
CA ASP A 96 -3.43 -3.66 -15.29
C ASP A 96 -3.67 -3.18 -13.84
N PHE A 97 -4.27 -4.01 -12.99
CA PHE A 97 -4.64 -3.64 -11.62
C PHE A 97 -3.60 -4.11 -10.59
N GLY A 98 -2.99 -3.13 -9.89
CA GLY A 98 -2.03 -3.38 -8.82
C GLY A 98 -2.20 -2.46 -7.61
N LEU A 99 -2.03 -3.02 -6.42
CA LEU A 99 -2.00 -2.26 -5.17
C LEU A 99 -0.58 -2.23 -4.61
N VAL A 100 -0.19 -1.08 -4.07
CA VAL A 100 1.03 -0.94 -3.28
C VAL A 100 0.64 -0.67 -1.83
N PHE A 101 1.00 -1.60 -0.95
CA PHE A 101 0.82 -1.48 0.49
C PHE A 101 2.08 -0.90 1.12
N ILE A 102 1.94 0.23 1.78
CA ILE A 102 2.94 0.82 2.66
C ILE A 102 2.66 0.28 4.07
N ILE A 103 3.60 -0.48 4.62
CA ILE A 103 3.48 -1.09 5.95
C ILE A 103 4.67 -0.61 6.78
N PRO A 104 4.45 0.20 7.84
CA PRO A 104 5.53 0.64 8.71
C PRO A 104 6.22 -0.55 9.37
N ASP A 105 7.55 -0.57 9.36
CA ASP A 105 8.34 -1.50 10.15
C ASP A 105 8.29 -1.11 11.64
N ALA A 106 7.14 -1.37 12.26
CA ALA A 106 6.82 -0.93 13.60
C ALA A 106 6.71 -2.11 14.57
N GLU A 107 6.85 -1.81 15.87
CA GLU A 107 6.79 -2.81 16.95
C GLU A 107 5.42 -3.49 17.08
N TRP A 108 4.35 -2.82 16.63
CA TRP A 108 3.00 -3.37 16.67
C TRP A 108 2.76 -4.46 15.62
N LEU A 109 3.66 -4.63 14.65
CA LEU A 109 3.57 -5.78 13.73
C LEU A 109 3.75 -7.07 14.51
N SER A 110 2.76 -7.97 14.40
CA SER A 110 2.89 -9.30 14.97
C SER A 110 4.06 -10.06 14.32
N GLN A 111 4.65 -10.97 15.08
CA GLN A 111 5.77 -11.78 14.60
C GLN A 111 5.44 -12.52 13.31
N SER A 112 4.23 -13.07 13.19
CA SER A 112 3.79 -13.80 11.99
C SER A 112 3.72 -12.91 10.76
N VAL A 113 3.25 -11.66 10.89
CA VAL A 113 3.23 -10.71 9.77
C VAL A 113 4.65 -10.32 9.39
N ARG A 114 5.51 -10.03 10.37
CA ARG A 114 6.90 -9.68 10.11
C ARG A 114 7.66 -10.79 9.37
N GLU A 115 7.56 -12.03 9.86
CA GLU A 115 8.18 -13.19 9.20
C GLU A 115 7.65 -13.39 7.78
N MET A 116 6.35 -13.19 7.56
CA MET A 116 5.74 -13.25 6.23
C MET A 116 6.29 -12.16 5.31
N LEU A 117 6.40 -10.91 5.78
CA LEU A 117 6.94 -9.79 4.99
C LEU A 117 8.41 -10.04 4.64
N GLU A 118 9.21 -10.44 5.63
CA GLU A 118 10.65 -10.71 5.47
C GLU A 118 10.93 -11.87 4.51
N LYS A 119 10.08 -12.91 4.51
CA LYS A 119 10.20 -14.04 3.57
C LYS A 119 10.02 -13.64 2.11
N HIS A 120 9.26 -12.58 1.83
CA HIS A 120 8.99 -12.09 0.47
C HIS A 120 9.86 -10.88 0.08
N LEU A 121 10.85 -10.52 0.91
CA LEU A 121 11.80 -9.47 0.55
C LEU A 121 12.58 -9.89 -0.70
N ASP A 122 12.58 -9.02 -1.70
CA ASP A 122 13.44 -9.16 -2.88
C ASP A 122 14.92 -9.16 -2.43
N PRO A 123 15.74 -10.17 -2.80
CA PRO A 123 17.12 -10.32 -2.33
C PRO A 123 18.11 -9.23 -2.76
#